data_AF-A0A3Q0L504-F1
#
_entry.id   AF-A0A3Q0L504-F1
#
_cell.length_a   1.000
_cell.length_b   1.000
_cell.length_c   1.000
_cell.angle_alpha   90.00
_cell.angle_beta   90.00
_cell.angle_gamma   90.00
#
_symmetry.space_group_name_H-M   'P 1'
#
loop_
_entity.id
_entity.type
_entity.pdbx_description
1 polymer ?
#
loop_
_entity_poly.entity_id
_entity_poly.type
_entity_poly.pdbx_seq_one_letter_code
_entity_poly.pdbx_strand_id
1 'polypeptide(L)'
;MNLAKALSILSKSSPYAVSTEREQNQDHLADYKRYIYIQTDIETDFKKALLSAKPNQIIFLCGSSGDGKSEILTQYSQKHKATHDFHLDATHSFNPSQTAIHTLDHRFSEFKQSNKPLVVGINVGMLGNYTEEGAGEHIDVKNAARSFLARNRSEIPEQYVFLDFEDYPKFTFSNEGSASDFAEQFLKN
;
A
#
# COMPACT_ATOMS: atom_id res chain seq x y z
N MET A 1 2.13 32.41 11.69
CA MET A 1 3.37 31.59 11.62
C MET A 1 4.19 32.06 10.43
N ASN A 2 5.53 32.08 10.47
CA ASN A 2 6.35 32.58 9.34
C ASN A 2 6.87 31.44 8.44
N LEU A 3 7.17 31.78 7.18
CA LEU A 3 7.63 30.85 6.14
C LEU A 3 8.88 30.06 6.56
N ALA A 4 9.80 30.69 7.30
CA ALA A 4 11.02 30.06 7.79
C ALA A 4 10.73 28.89 8.75
N LYS A 5 9.73 29.02 9.64
CA LYS A 5 9.30 27.91 10.52
C LYS A 5 8.71 26.76 9.71
N ALA A 6 7.87 27.05 8.70
CA ALA A 6 7.30 26.04 7.81
C ALA A 6 8.38 25.28 7.02
N LEU A 7 9.37 26.00 6.45
CA LEU A 7 10.48 25.39 5.71
C LEU A 7 11.43 24.57 6.61
N SER A 8 11.64 24.98 7.86
CA SER A 8 12.47 24.25 8.83
C SER A 8 11.86 22.91 9.26
N ILE A 9 10.54 22.78 9.14
CA ILE A 9 9.81 21.53 9.37
C ILE A 9 10.04 20.57 8.20
N LEU A 10 9.97 21.08 6.97
CA LEU A 10 10.25 20.31 5.75
C LEU A 10 11.72 19.87 5.66
N SER A 11 12.67 20.61 6.22
CA SER A 11 14.08 20.17 6.22
C SER A 11 14.35 19.00 7.17
N LYS A 12 13.48 18.77 8.16
CA LYS A 12 13.53 17.62 9.07
C LYS A 12 12.61 16.46 8.63
N SER A 13 11.86 16.60 7.54
CA SER A 13 10.71 15.74 7.24
C SER A 13 11.03 14.39 6.61
N SER A 14 12.27 14.03 6.30
CA SER A 14 12.55 12.73 5.65
C SER A 14 12.14 11.51 6.50
N PRO A 15 12.50 11.41 7.81
CA PRO A 15 11.99 10.34 8.68
C PRO A 15 10.50 10.51 9.03
N TYR A 16 9.99 11.75 9.04
CA TYR A 16 8.61 12.04 9.41
C TYR A 16 7.63 11.93 8.24
N ALA A 17 8.07 11.96 6.98
CA ALA A 17 7.20 11.87 5.80
C ALA A 17 6.59 10.47 5.64
N VAL A 18 7.24 9.46 6.21
CA VAL A 18 6.74 8.09 6.26
C VAL A 18 6.06 7.90 7.61
N SER A 19 4.75 7.72 7.61
CA SER A 19 4.06 7.30 8.83
C SER A 19 4.51 5.88 9.18
N THR A 20 5.15 5.74 10.34
CA THR A 20 5.41 4.42 10.95
C THR A 20 4.49 4.28 12.15
N GLU A 21 4.23 3.05 12.61
CA GLU A 21 3.36 2.82 13.78
C GLU A 21 3.85 3.51 15.07
N ARG A 22 5.08 4.03 15.07
CA ARG A 22 5.68 4.76 16.18
C ARG A 22 5.78 6.24 15.83
N GLU A 23 4.88 7.05 16.41
CA GLU A 23 5.07 8.42 16.91
C GLU A 23 3.82 9.30 16.71
N GLN A 24 3.06 9.51 17.80
CA GLN A 24 1.90 10.42 17.88
C GLN A 24 2.21 11.73 18.62
N ASN A 25 3.48 12.09 18.85
CA ASN A 25 3.82 13.12 19.85
C ASN A 25 4.21 14.50 19.31
N GLN A 26 3.72 14.92 18.13
CA GLN A 26 3.89 16.32 17.67
C GLN A 26 2.65 16.83 16.91
N ASP A 27 1.69 17.40 17.65
CA ASP A 27 0.40 17.91 17.12
C ASP A 27 0.58 18.83 15.90
N HIS A 28 1.55 19.74 15.91
CA HIS A 28 1.74 20.67 14.79
C HIS A 28 2.17 20.00 13.48
N LEU A 29 3.01 18.96 13.53
CA LEU A 29 3.43 18.23 12.32
C LEU A 29 2.29 17.38 11.76
N ALA A 30 1.46 16.82 12.64
CA ALA A 30 0.28 16.07 12.27
C ALA A 30 -0.75 16.96 11.55
N ASP A 31 -0.93 18.20 12.02
CA ASP A 31 -1.79 19.19 11.37
C ASP A 31 -1.27 19.57 9.97
N TYR A 32 0.04 19.81 9.81
CA TYR A 32 0.63 20.07 8.49
C TYR A 32 0.43 18.89 7.54
N LYS A 33 0.75 17.68 8.00
CA LYS A 33 0.54 16.46 7.23
C LYS A 33 -0.90 16.35 6.75
N ARG A 34 -1.87 16.59 7.64
CA ARG A 34 -3.30 16.53 7.32
C ARG A 34 -3.70 17.61 6.30
N TYR A 35 -3.16 18.81 6.43
CA TYR A 35 -3.45 19.92 5.51
C TYR A 35 -2.92 19.65 4.10
N ILE A 36 -1.72 19.08 3.97
CA ILE A 36 -1.10 18.78 2.67
C ILE A 36 -1.50 17.41 2.09
N TYR A 37 -2.29 16.64 2.83
CA TYR A 37 -2.69 15.30 2.42
C TYR A 37 -3.68 15.39 1.25
N ILE A 38 -3.34 14.73 0.15
CA ILE A 38 -4.23 14.59 -1.01
C ILE A 38 -4.61 13.12 -1.09
N GLN A 39 -5.90 12.85 -0.89
CA GLN A 39 -6.45 11.53 -1.09
C GLN A 39 -6.36 11.17 -2.58
N THR A 40 -5.71 10.05 -2.89
CA THR A 40 -5.54 9.56 -4.26
C THR A 40 -6.72 8.67 -4.68
N ASP A 41 -6.90 8.49 -5.99
CA ASP A 41 -7.93 7.60 -6.52
C ASP A 41 -7.73 6.15 -6.08
N ILE A 42 -6.48 5.68 -6.03
CA ILE A 42 -6.15 4.36 -5.48
C ILE A 42 -6.53 4.23 -4.01
N GLU A 43 -6.37 5.27 -3.19
CA GLU A 43 -6.84 5.22 -1.80
C GLU A 43 -8.37 5.09 -1.74
N THR A 44 -9.07 5.81 -2.61
CA THR A 44 -10.53 5.74 -2.71
C THR A 44 -10.99 4.34 -3.07
N ASP A 45 -10.35 3.70 -4.05
CA ASP A 45 -10.67 2.32 -4.46
C ASP A 45 -10.21 1.29 -3.44
N PHE A 46 -9.08 1.50 -2.78
CA PHE A 46 -8.63 0.71 -1.64
C PHE A 46 -9.65 0.71 -0.52
N LYS A 47 -10.17 1.89 -0.16
CA LYS A 47 -11.22 2.02 0.86
C LYS A 47 -12.49 1.27 0.45
N LYS A 48 -12.91 1.34 -0.81
CA LYS A 48 -14.07 0.58 -1.30
C LYS A 48 -13.83 -0.92 -1.15
N ALA A 49 -12.69 -1.43 -1.64
CA ALA A 49 -12.33 -2.83 -1.54
C ALA A 49 -12.30 -3.31 -0.08
N LEU A 50 -11.66 -2.54 0.81
CA LEU A 50 -11.59 -2.80 2.23
C LEU A 50 -12.98 -2.91 2.87
N LEU A 51 -13.89 -1.98 2.58
CA LEU A 51 -15.22 -1.98 3.18
C LEU A 51 -16.13 -3.09 2.64
N SER A 52 -15.89 -3.57 1.42
CA SER A 52 -16.65 -4.67 0.80
C SER A 52 -16.03 -6.06 1.03
N ALA A 53 -14.89 -6.15 1.71
CA ALA A 53 -14.09 -7.36 1.81
C ALA A 53 -14.83 -8.48 2.57
N LYS A 54 -14.82 -9.68 2.00
CA LYS A 54 -15.35 -10.90 2.62
C LYS A 54 -14.24 -11.64 3.38
N PRO A 55 -14.57 -12.44 4.43
CA PRO A 55 -13.62 -13.19 5.24
C PRO A 55 -12.54 -13.99 4.48
N ASN A 56 -12.87 -14.51 3.31
CA ASN A 56 -11.98 -15.34 2.49
C ASN A 56 -11.25 -14.55 1.38
N GLN A 57 -11.19 -13.22 1.47
CA GLN A 57 -10.52 -12.39 0.47
C GLN A 57 -9.15 -11.88 0.95
N ILE A 58 -8.22 -11.76 -0.01
CA ILE A 58 -6.97 -11.03 0.16
C ILE A 58 -6.98 -9.80 -0.74
N ILE A 59 -6.70 -8.64 -0.14
CA ILE A 59 -6.51 -7.37 -0.85
C ILE A 59 -5.03 -7.05 -0.88
N PHE A 60 -4.45 -7.00 -2.07
CA PHE A 60 -3.08 -6.57 -2.30
C PHE A 60 -3.06 -5.10 -2.70
N LEU A 61 -2.30 -4.30 -1.96
CA LEU A 61 -1.90 -2.95 -2.35
C LEU A 61 -0.46 -3.02 -2.86
N CYS A 62 -0.31 -3.03 -4.18
CA CYS A 62 0.92 -3.23 -4.92
C CYS A 62 1.53 -1.90 -5.38
N GLY A 63 2.86 -1.79 -5.33
CA GLY A 63 3.56 -0.62 -5.86
C GLY A 63 5.05 -0.59 -5.51
N SER A 64 5.77 0.37 -6.06
CA SER A 64 7.17 0.66 -5.80
C SER A 64 7.43 1.35 -4.45
N SER A 65 8.70 1.42 -4.04
CA SER A 65 9.10 2.21 -2.87
C SER A 65 8.79 3.69 -3.13
N GLY A 66 8.19 4.38 -2.15
CA GLY A 66 7.80 5.78 -2.28
C GLY A 66 6.40 6.05 -2.84
N ASP A 67 5.65 5.03 -3.28
CA ASP A 67 4.32 5.24 -3.86
C ASP A 67 3.25 5.70 -2.85
N GLY A 68 3.47 5.43 -1.55
CA GLY A 68 2.54 5.78 -0.48
C GLY A 68 1.77 4.60 0.12
N LYS A 69 2.11 3.35 -0.24
CA LYS A 69 1.51 2.13 0.35
C LYS A 69 1.43 2.16 1.87
N SER A 70 2.56 2.44 2.52
CA SER A 70 2.65 2.43 3.98
C SER A 70 1.78 3.51 4.62
N GLU A 71 1.60 4.65 3.95
CA GLU A 71 0.73 5.74 4.43
C GLU A 71 -0.74 5.28 4.44
N ILE A 72 -1.22 4.76 3.30
CA ILE A 72 -2.58 4.22 3.18
C ILE A 72 -2.78 3.10 4.23
N LEU A 73 -1.89 2.11 4.25
CA LEU A 73 -2.08 0.96 5.13
C LEU A 73 -2.05 1.33 6.61
N THR A 74 -1.17 2.23 7.03
CA THR A 74 -1.12 2.69 8.44
C THR A 74 -2.40 3.43 8.82
N GLN A 75 -2.93 4.26 7.92
CA GLN A 75 -4.17 5.02 8.15
C GLN A 75 -5.39 4.10 8.36
N TYR A 76 -5.49 3.00 7.60
CA TYR A 76 -6.64 2.10 7.67
C TYR A 76 -6.43 0.93 8.64
N SER A 77 -5.21 0.46 8.86
CA SER A 77 -4.92 -0.67 9.75
C SER A 77 -5.39 -0.41 11.18
N GLN A 78 -5.10 0.77 11.72
CA GLN A 78 -5.51 1.14 13.08
C GLN A 78 -7.04 1.16 13.24
N LYS A 79 -7.76 1.60 12.21
CA LYS A 79 -9.23 1.72 12.20
C LYS A 79 -9.92 0.38 11.98
N HIS A 80 -9.29 -0.54 11.25
CA HIS A 80 -9.92 -1.78 10.79
C HIS A 80 -9.30 -3.07 11.37
N LYS A 81 -8.33 -2.98 12.29
CA LYS A 81 -7.68 -4.16 12.94
C LYS A 81 -8.65 -5.15 13.60
N ALA A 82 -9.82 -4.68 14.02
CA ALA A 82 -10.83 -5.54 14.64
C ALA A 82 -11.46 -6.50 13.62
N THR A 83 -11.61 -6.06 12.36
CA THR A 83 -12.35 -6.78 11.32
C THR A 83 -11.45 -7.32 10.19
N HIS A 84 -10.23 -6.79 10.05
CA HIS A 84 -9.28 -7.15 9.01
C HIS A 84 -7.92 -7.49 9.60
N ASP A 85 -7.24 -8.41 8.94
CA ASP A 85 -5.85 -8.73 9.18
C ASP A 85 -4.98 -7.91 8.22
N PHE A 86 -3.90 -7.30 8.72
CA PHE A 86 -2.99 -6.49 7.89
C PHE A 86 -1.58 -7.11 7.88
N HIS A 87 -0.90 -6.98 6.75
CA HIS A 87 0.52 -7.24 6.58
C HIS A 87 1.12 -6.06 5.81
N LEU A 88 1.95 -5.28 6.51
CA LEU A 88 2.68 -4.17 5.92
C LEU A 88 4.10 -4.68 5.67
N ASP A 89 4.45 -4.95 4.42
CA ASP A 89 5.82 -5.28 4.06
C ASP A 89 6.69 -4.04 4.29
N ALA A 90 7.31 -3.99 5.48
CA ALA A 90 8.19 -2.91 5.88
C ALA A 90 9.50 -3.08 5.11
N THR A 91 9.56 -2.49 3.92
CA THR A 91 10.77 -2.44 3.09
C THR A 91 11.89 -1.75 3.86
N HIS A 92 12.72 -2.51 4.58
CA HIS A 92 14.14 -2.28 4.87
C HIS A 92 14.69 -3.38 5.79
N SER A 93 15.12 -4.51 5.23
CA SER A 93 16.08 -5.39 5.91
C SER A 93 17.17 -5.82 4.95
N PHE A 94 18.41 -5.51 5.30
CA PHE A 94 19.61 -5.98 4.65
C PHE A 94 19.60 -7.52 4.61
N ASN A 95 19.62 -8.08 3.40
CA ASN A 95 19.31 -9.47 3.02
C ASN A 95 17.86 -9.94 3.30
N PRO A 96 16.86 -9.43 2.55
CA PRO A 96 15.43 -9.52 2.89
C PRO A 96 14.64 -10.66 2.25
N SER A 97 15.08 -11.26 1.14
CA SER A 97 14.16 -12.06 0.30
C SER A 97 13.66 -13.30 1.03
N GLN A 98 14.54 -14.19 1.47
CA GLN A 98 14.12 -15.47 2.06
C GLN A 98 13.25 -15.27 3.33
N THR A 99 13.60 -14.32 4.19
CA THR A 99 12.80 -13.99 5.39
C THR A 99 11.45 -13.41 5.01
N ALA A 100 11.39 -12.52 4.01
CA ALA A 100 10.12 -11.96 3.55
C ALA A 100 9.21 -13.01 2.92
N ILE A 101 9.77 -13.93 2.13
CA ILE A 101 9.04 -15.08 1.56
C ILE A 101 8.45 -15.95 2.67
N HIS A 102 9.27 -16.35 3.66
CA HIS A 102 8.79 -17.13 4.81
C HIS A 102 7.75 -16.38 5.65
N THR A 103 7.88 -15.06 5.77
CA THR A 103 6.90 -14.23 6.49
C THR A 103 5.57 -14.20 5.74
N LEU A 104 5.60 -14.10 4.41
CA LEU A 104 4.40 -14.19 3.58
C LEU A 104 3.76 -15.57 3.66
N ASP A 105 4.54 -16.66 3.62
CA ASP A 105 4.03 -18.03 3.80
C ASP A 105 3.31 -18.18 5.15
N HIS A 106 3.97 -17.76 6.23
CA HIS A 106 3.34 -17.76 7.56
C HIS A 106 2.04 -16.95 7.56
N ARG A 107 2.05 -15.77 6.93
CA ARG A 107 0.89 -14.89 6.91
C ARG A 107 -0.27 -15.46 6.12
N PHE A 108 -0.01 -16.11 4.98
CA PHE A 108 -1.05 -16.76 4.20
C PHE A 108 -1.57 -18.03 4.89
N SER A 109 -0.72 -18.73 5.64
CA SER A 109 -1.13 -19.86 6.49
C SER A 109 -2.07 -19.42 7.61
N GLU A 110 -1.74 -18.33 8.31
CA GLU A 110 -2.64 -17.72 9.31
C GLU A 110 -3.96 -17.28 8.70
N PHE A 111 -3.92 -16.61 7.54
CA PHE A 111 -5.12 -16.17 6.83
C PHE A 111 -6.05 -17.34 6.47
N LYS A 112 -5.50 -18.47 6.01
CA LYS A 112 -6.28 -19.68 5.70
C LYS A 112 -7.00 -20.26 6.93
N GLN A 113 -6.58 -19.89 8.14
CA GLN A 113 -7.23 -20.26 9.42
C GLN A 113 -8.05 -19.12 10.03
N SER A 114 -7.99 -17.92 9.45
CA SER A 114 -8.67 -16.71 9.93
C SER A 114 -10.08 -16.61 9.34
N ASN A 115 -10.97 -15.93 10.06
CA ASN A 115 -12.30 -15.55 9.58
C ASN A 115 -12.35 -14.06 9.18
N LYS A 116 -11.19 -13.46 8.92
CA LYS A 116 -11.04 -12.07 8.52
C LYS A 116 -10.36 -11.98 7.15
N PRO A 117 -10.78 -11.01 6.30
CA PRO A 117 -10.01 -10.66 5.12
C PRO A 117 -8.58 -10.23 5.49
N LEU A 118 -7.63 -10.55 4.63
CA LEU A 118 -6.23 -10.14 4.75
C LEU A 118 -5.94 -8.97 3.79
N VAL A 119 -5.27 -7.95 4.29
CA VAL A 119 -4.74 -6.83 3.51
C VAL A 119 -3.23 -6.91 3.49
N VAL A 120 -2.63 -6.92 2.31
CA VAL A 120 -1.18 -7.05 2.10
C VAL A 120 -0.67 -5.85 1.33
N GLY A 121 0.16 -5.02 1.97
CA GLY A 121 0.98 -4.04 1.27
C GLY A 121 2.28 -4.66 0.83
N ILE A 122 2.57 -4.69 -0.46
CA ILE A 122 3.76 -5.37 -0.98
C ILE A 122 4.38 -4.63 -2.16
N ASN A 123 5.71 -4.76 -2.28
CA ASN A 123 6.40 -4.32 -3.49
C ASN A 123 6.17 -5.30 -4.64
N VAL A 124 5.93 -4.80 -5.86
CA VAL A 124 5.68 -5.66 -7.04
C VAL A 124 6.85 -6.64 -7.29
N GLY A 125 8.10 -6.21 -7.11
CA GLY A 125 9.27 -7.08 -7.21
C GLY A 125 9.29 -8.18 -6.14
N MET A 126 8.92 -7.86 -4.89
CA MET A 126 8.78 -8.87 -3.84
C MET A 126 7.65 -9.85 -4.10
N LEU A 127 6.53 -9.38 -4.68
CA LEU A 127 5.45 -10.25 -5.13
C LEU A 127 5.94 -11.21 -6.23
N GLY A 128 6.77 -10.73 -7.16
CA GLY A 128 7.44 -11.57 -8.17
C GLY A 128 8.36 -12.62 -7.56
N ASN A 129 9.17 -12.25 -6.57
CA ASN A 129 9.99 -13.25 -5.85
C ASN A 129 9.10 -14.30 -5.17
N TYR A 130 7.96 -13.89 -4.60
CA TYR A 130 7.00 -14.81 -3.98
C TYR A 130 6.37 -15.80 -4.97
N THR A 131 6.12 -15.39 -6.22
CA THR A 131 5.60 -16.32 -7.23
C THR A 131 6.56 -17.46 -7.56
N GLU A 132 7.86 -17.25 -7.38
CA GLU A 132 8.86 -18.28 -7.61
C GLU A 132 9.14 -19.09 -6.33
N GLU A 133 9.48 -18.40 -5.24
CA GLU A 133 10.08 -19.01 -4.04
C GLU A 133 9.06 -19.38 -2.94
N GLY A 134 7.83 -18.86 -2.98
CA GLY A 134 6.82 -19.13 -1.95
C GLY A 134 6.44 -20.60 -1.83
N ALA A 135 5.97 -21.01 -0.65
CA ALA A 135 5.64 -22.42 -0.37
C ALA A 135 4.53 -22.95 -1.31
N GLY A 136 4.64 -24.23 -1.68
CA GLY A 136 3.69 -24.88 -2.60
C GLY A 136 2.25 -24.97 -2.05
N GLU A 137 2.08 -24.90 -0.73
CA GLU A 137 0.76 -24.86 -0.08
C GLU A 137 -0.03 -23.57 -0.36
N HIS A 138 0.65 -22.51 -0.85
CA HIS A 138 0.06 -21.24 -1.28
C HIS A 138 0.00 -21.09 -2.80
N ILE A 139 -0.08 -22.21 -3.53
CA ILE A 139 -0.14 -22.20 -5.00
C ILE A 139 -1.30 -21.36 -5.56
N ASP A 140 -2.41 -21.28 -4.83
CA ASP A 140 -3.55 -20.44 -5.12
C ASP A 140 -3.19 -18.94 -5.12
N VAL A 141 -2.47 -18.49 -4.10
CA VAL A 141 -1.97 -17.11 -4.01
C VAL A 141 -0.92 -16.84 -5.08
N LYS A 142 0.03 -17.78 -5.27
CA LYS A 142 1.08 -17.68 -6.30
C LYS A 142 0.49 -17.54 -7.71
N ASN A 143 -0.52 -18.32 -8.04
CA ASN A 143 -1.17 -18.26 -9.35
C ASN A 143 -1.91 -16.93 -9.57
N ALA A 144 -2.65 -16.44 -8.57
CA ALA A 144 -3.30 -15.13 -8.64
C ALA A 144 -2.28 -13.99 -8.83
N ALA A 145 -1.16 -14.04 -8.10
CA ALA A 145 -0.06 -13.09 -8.25
C ALA A 145 0.60 -13.18 -9.63
N ARG A 146 0.78 -14.37 -10.21
CA ARG A 146 1.29 -14.53 -11.59
C ARG A 146 0.34 -13.92 -12.62
N SER A 147 -0.96 -14.18 -12.52
CA SER A 147 -1.95 -13.57 -13.42
C SER A 147 -1.97 -12.04 -13.29
N PHE A 148 -1.79 -11.52 -12.06
CA PHE A 148 -1.60 -10.09 -11.82
C PHE A 148 -0.34 -9.53 -12.50
N LEU A 149 0.83 -10.15 -12.30
CA LEU A 149 2.10 -9.70 -12.89
C LEU A 149 2.09 -9.81 -14.43
N ALA A 150 1.40 -10.81 -14.97
CA ALA A 150 1.20 -10.98 -16.41
C ALA A 150 0.14 -10.04 -17.01
N ARG A 151 -0.44 -9.11 -16.22
CA ARG A 151 -1.51 -8.19 -16.63
C ARG A 151 -2.79 -8.91 -17.11
N ASN A 152 -2.99 -10.16 -16.74
CA ASN A 152 -4.15 -10.98 -17.10
C ASN A 152 -5.22 -10.94 -16.00
N ARG A 153 -5.86 -9.77 -15.83
CA ARG A 153 -6.82 -9.52 -14.74
C ARG A 153 -8.04 -10.45 -14.77
N SER A 154 -8.43 -10.95 -15.95
CA SER A 154 -9.56 -11.87 -16.12
C SER A 154 -9.35 -13.26 -15.51
N GLU A 155 -8.10 -13.66 -15.29
CA GLU A 155 -7.77 -14.96 -14.69
C GLU A 155 -7.62 -14.91 -13.18
N ILE A 156 -7.72 -13.72 -12.57
CA ILE A 156 -7.60 -13.55 -11.13
C ILE A 156 -8.93 -13.94 -10.48
N PRO A 157 -8.97 -14.96 -9.59
CA PRO A 157 -10.17 -15.30 -8.85
C PRO A 157 -10.67 -14.13 -8.00
N GLU A 158 -11.99 -13.97 -7.84
CA GLU A 158 -12.61 -12.87 -7.07
C GLU A 158 -12.15 -12.77 -5.61
N GLN A 159 -11.58 -13.85 -5.06
CA GLN A 159 -11.02 -13.86 -3.71
C GLN A 159 -9.72 -13.05 -3.59
N TYR A 160 -9.09 -12.69 -4.71
CA TYR A 160 -7.86 -11.90 -4.74
C TYR A 160 -8.12 -10.56 -5.44
N VAL A 161 -7.96 -9.48 -4.69
CA VAL A 161 -8.10 -8.12 -5.21
C VAL A 161 -6.72 -7.50 -5.28
N PHE A 162 -6.34 -6.98 -6.45
CA PHE A 162 -5.07 -6.28 -6.63
C PHE A 162 -5.33 -4.82 -7.00
N LEU A 163 -4.75 -3.91 -6.23
CA LEU A 163 -4.71 -2.48 -6.52
C LEU A 163 -3.25 -2.10 -6.72
N ASP A 164 -2.89 -1.69 -7.92
CA ASP A 164 -1.52 -1.37 -8.30
C ASP A 164 -1.38 0.14 -8.52
N PHE A 165 -0.42 0.77 -7.84
CA PHE A 165 -0.13 2.18 -8.04
C PHE A 165 0.23 2.53 -9.50
N GLU A 166 0.74 1.58 -10.29
CA GLU A 166 0.98 1.79 -11.72
C GLU A 166 -0.30 2.06 -12.53
N ASP A 167 -1.46 1.58 -12.05
CA ASP A 167 -2.76 1.81 -12.69
C ASP A 167 -3.34 3.20 -12.33
N TYR A 168 -2.66 3.98 -11.47
CA TYR A 168 -3.07 5.31 -11.00
C TYR A 168 -1.94 6.35 -11.17
N PRO A 169 -1.57 6.69 -12.41
CA PRO A 169 -0.46 7.61 -12.67
C PRO A 169 -0.79 9.03 -12.18
N LYS A 170 0.14 9.63 -11.42
CA LYS A 170 0.00 11.02 -10.94
C LYS A 170 0.20 12.07 -12.02
N PHE A 171 0.79 11.68 -13.15
CA PHE A 171 1.08 12.54 -14.29
C PHE A 171 0.55 11.87 -15.56
N THR A 172 -0.14 12.66 -16.37
CA THR A 172 -0.64 12.23 -17.68
C THR A 172 0.05 13.04 -18.76
N PHE A 173 0.54 12.36 -19.79
CA PHE A 173 1.15 12.98 -20.96
C PHE A 173 0.16 12.95 -22.12
N SER A 174 -0.09 14.10 -22.73
CA SER A 174 -0.96 14.25 -23.89
C SER A 174 -0.27 15.07 -24.98
N ASN A 175 -0.85 15.10 -26.19
CA ASN A 175 -0.35 15.92 -27.29
C ASN A 175 -0.37 17.43 -26.97
N GLU A 176 -1.11 17.85 -25.95
CA GLU A 176 -1.24 19.25 -25.50
C GLU A 176 -0.26 19.59 -24.35
N GLY A 177 0.49 18.61 -23.85
CA GLY A 177 1.47 18.78 -22.76
C GLY A 177 1.32 17.74 -21.65
N SER A 178 2.07 17.94 -20.57
CA SER A 178 1.97 17.13 -19.35
C SER A 178 1.04 17.80 -18.33
N ALA A 179 0.10 17.04 -17.77
CA ALA A 179 -0.82 17.48 -16.73
C ALA A 179 -0.71 16.57 -15.49
N SER A 180 -1.14 17.08 -14.34
CA SER A 180 -1.20 16.33 -13.10
C SER A 180 -2.34 16.84 -12.23
N ASP A 181 -3.45 16.11 -12.21
CA ASP A 181 -4.58 16.41 -11.34
C ASP A 181 -4.16 16.42 -9.87
N PHE A 182 -3.22 15.54 -9.50
CA PHE A 182 -2.63 15.50 -8.16
C PHE A 182 -1.92 16.81 -7.80
N ALA A 183 -1.05 17.32 -8.67
CA ALA A 183 -0.35 18.59 -8.42
C ALA A 183 -1.32 19.78 -8.46
N GLU A 184 -2.33 19.75 -9.33
CA GLU A 184 -3.36 20.79 -9.36
C GLU A 184 -4.17 20.86 -8.07
N GLN A 185 -4.56 19.71 -7.50
CA GLN A 185 -5.27 19.66 -6.23
C GLN A 185 -4.43 20.25 -5.09
N PHE A 186 -3.12 20.04 -5.10
CA PHE A 186 -2.21 20.65 -4.13
C PHE A 186 -2.24 22.18 -4.18
N LEU A 187 -2.31 22.75 -5.38
CA LEU A 187 -2.31 24.20 -5.61
C LEU A 187 -3.65 24.87 -5.33
N LYS A 188 -4.74 24.10 -5.22
CA LYS A 188 -6.11 24.59 -4.95
C LYS A 188 -6.46 24.63 -3.45
N ASN A 189 -5.59 24.08 -2.59
CA ASN A 189 -5.76 24.01 -1.12
C ASN A 189 -5.32 25.27 -0.36
#